data_AF-A0A518V3E6-F1
#
_entry.id   AF-A0A518V3E6-F1
#
_cell.length_a   1.000
_cell.length_b   1.000
_cell.length_c   1.000
_cell.angle_alpha   90.00
_cell.angle_beta   90.00
_cell.angle_gamma   90.00
#
_symmetry.space_group_name_H-M   'P 1'
#
loop_
_entity.id
_entity.type
_entity.pdbx_description
1 polymer ?
#
loop_
_entity_poly.entity_id
_entity_poly.type
_entity_poly.pdbx_seq_one_letter_code
_entity_poly.pdbx_strand_id
1 'polypeptide(L)'
;MKKEEWDEIPLIIPIKPIVSPSFIACSHSREKGKLAICNINLEEGKKETVYSIPQQIAKMSISPTGNVIYGAELDKKDDKNVIAFYRIEANEKGINKIAVIPADEYLNNWMETNSLNDTEAHLSEIYSLDDQYAIFFISNSGVEYGKPYYSDIFLIDSIESCIYKVSSDIGHDDSLLRLDSLKAFYADHHYYFYSKTGRIYPYEKQSMWRETKASNPYYDHLETIMIFNTRDFIEQVKDNKKILNGKLVEQVNYNQTLSEIDITAEGISYLLGDIPNDLQYLIKYKTSNGEKDKIFDETSINEYKNRDKHEDWLYDYISKLRNKFNDRFTLETPYNHYNLFLNEDFV
;
A
#
# COMPACT_ATOMS: atom_id res chain seq x y z
N MET A 1 24.21 -15.44 25.97
CA MET A 1 22.77 -15.48 25.64
C MET A 1 22.65 -15.62 24.14
N LYS A 2 22.16 -16.76 23.64
CA LYS A 2 21.70 -16.83 22.25
C LYS A 2 20.46 -15.94 22.17
N LYS A 3 20.44 -14.97 21.24
CA LYS A 3 19.18 -14.30 20.88
C LYS A 3 18.23 -15.43 20.45
N GLU A 4 17.08 -15.53 21.09
CA GLU A 4 15.97 -16.27 20.49
C GLU A 4 15.68 -15.57 19.16
N GLU A 5 16.00 -16.22 18.04
CA GLU A 5 15.50 -15.81 16.74
C GLU A 5 14.00 -16.12 16.76
N TRP A 6 13.20 -15.08 16.97
CA TRP A 6 11.77 -15.17 16.70
C TRP A 6 11.64 -15.30 15.18
N ASP A 7 11.25 -16.47 14.71
CA ASP A 7 10.99 -16.67 13.28
C ASP A 7 9.91 -15.69 12.80
N GLU A 8 10.17 -15.02 11.67
CA GLU A 8 9.21 -14.16 10.99
C GLU A 8 7.86 -14.88 10.81
N ILE A 9 6.75 -14.20 11.11
CA ILE A 9 5.39 -14.68 10.86
C ILE A 9 4.99 -14.26 9.44
N PRO A 10 4.77 -15.20 8.50
CA PRO A 10 4.39 -14.83 7.14
C PRO A 10 3.00 -14.20 7.10
N LEU A 11 2.85 -13.23 6.20
CA LEU A 11 1.56 -12.61 5.88
C LEU A 11 0.79 -13.48 4.89
N ILE A 12 -0.52 -13.53 5.05
CA ILE A 12 -1.47 -14.07 4.08
C ILE A 12 -2.28 -12.88 3.57
N ILE A 13 -2.12 -12.56 2.29
CA ILE A 13 -2.74 -11.41 1.64
C ILE A 13 -3.72 -11.96 0.61
N PRO A 14 -5.04 -11.83 0.82
CA PRO A 14 -6.04 -12.27 -0.15
C PRO A 14 -5.84 -11.59 -1.50
N ILE A 15 -5.91 -12.38 -2.57
CA ILE A 15 -5.78 -11.85 -3.93
C ILE A 15 -7.05 -11.10 -4.36
N LYS A 16 -8.18 -11.43 -3.73
CA LYS A 16 -9.49 -10.79 -3.91
C LYS A 16 -10.17 -10.62 -2.54
N PRO A 17 -11.20 -9.75 -2.42
CA PRO A 17 -12.00 -9.65 -1.21
C PRO A 17 -12.50 -11.02 -0.75
N ILE A 18 -12.36 -11.30 0.55
CA ILE A 18 -12.78 -12.57 1.12
C ILE A 18 -14.31 -12.57 1.24
N VAL A 19 -14.97 -13.46 0.49
CA VAL A 19 -16.43 -13.63 0.51
C VAL A 19 -16.86 -15.03 0.97
N SER A 20 -15.89 -15.89 1.25
CA SER A 20 -16.11 -17.26 1.74
C SER A 20 -14.90 -17.70 2.57
N PRO A 21 -15.03 -18.70 3.46
CA PRO A 21 -13.91 -19.20 4.26
C PRO A 21 -12.82 -19.89 3.43
N SER A 22 -13.09 -20.19 2.15
CA SER A 22 -12.09 -20.66 1.20
C SER A 22 -11.76 -19.56 0.17
N PHE A 23 -10.47 -19.25 0.03
CA PHE A 23 -10.02 -18.18 -0.87
C PHE A 23 -8.57 -18.39 -1.32
N ILE A 24 -8.18 -17.71 -2.40
CA ILE A 24 -6.80 -17.70 -2.88
C ILE A 24 -6.09 -16.48 -2.30
N ALA A 25 -4.88 -16.71 -1.80
CA ALA A 25 -4.05 -15.68 -1.19
C ALA A 25 -2.59 -15.81 -1.63
N CYS A 26 -1.86 -14.72 -1.42
CA CYS A 26 -0.42 -14.70 -1.47
C CYS A 26 0.13 -14.86 -0.05
N SER A 27 1.03 -15.83 0.15
CA SER A 27 1.79 -15.97 1.39
C SER A 27 3.15 -15.28 1.22
N HIS A 28 3.43 -14.27 2.04
CA HIS A 28 4.61 -13.42 1.92
C HIS A 28 5.39 -13.35 3.25
N SER A 29 6.63 -13.83 3.22
CA SER A 29 7.64 -13.62 4.26
C SER A 29 8.47 -12.41 3.81
N ARG A 30 8.19 -11.22 4.34
CA ARG A 30 8.83 -9.96 3.93
C ARG A 30 10.32 -9.99 4.24
N GLU A 31 10.74 -10.37 5.45
CA GLU A 31 12.15 -10.44 5.85
C GLU A 31 12.93 -11.48 5.04
N LYS A 32 12.30 -12.64 4.76
CA LYS A 32 12.93 -13.72 3.98
C LYS A 32 12.73 -13.58 2.46
N GLY A 33 11.96 -12.58 1.99
CA GLY A 33 11.58 -12.39 0.59
C GLY A 33 10.84 -13.56 -0.04
N LYS A 34 10.28 -14.49 0.75
CA LYS A 34 9.65 -15.71 0.22
C LYS A 34 8.20 -15.43 -0.14
N LEU A 35 7.81 -15.81 -1.34
CA LEU A 35 6.47 -15.59 -1.86
C LEU A 35 5.88 -16.89 -2.41
N ALA A 36 4.61 -17.15 -2.14
CA ALA A 36 3.88 -18.30 -2.68
C ALA A 36 2.41 -17.95 -2.92
N ILE A 37 1.79 -18.61 -3.90
CA ILE A 37 0.34 -18.58 -4.09
C ILE A 37 -0.26 -19.79 -3.41
N CYS A 38 -1.29 -19.56 -2.60
CA CYS A 38 -1.89 -20.57 -1.75
C CYS A 38 -3.41 -20.56 -1.83
N ASN A 39 -4.01 -21.74 -1.71
CA ASN A 39 -5.40 -21.88 -1.32
C ASN A 39 -5.47 -21.89 0.21
N ILE A 40 -6.34 -21.05 0.77
CA ILE A 40 -6.61 -20.98 2.21
C ILE A 40 -8.01 -21.50 2.45
N ASN A 41 -8.16 -22.42 3.40
CA ASN A 41 -9.45 -22.89 3.88
C ASN A 41 -9.52 -22.69 5.40
N LEU A 42 -10.23 -21.66 5.83
CA LEU A 42 -10.39 -21.32 7.25
C LEU A 42 -11.32 -22.28 8.01
N GLU A 43 -12.22 -22.99 7.31
CA GLU A 43 -13.09 -24.01 7.94
C GLU A 43 -12.30 -25.25 8.34
N GLU A 44 -11.39 -25.68 7.47
CA GLU A 44 -10.54 -26.84 7.71
C GLU A 44 -9.22 -26.48 8.41
N GLY A 45 -8.88 -25.19 8.49
CA GLY A 45 -7.61 -24.72 9.03
C GLY A 45 -6.42 -25.13 8.17
N LYS A 46 -6.56 -25.09 6.84
CA LYS A 46 -5.55 -25.56 5.88
C LYS A 46 -4.99 -24.44 5.02
N LYS A 47 -3.69 -24.58 4.71
CA LYS A 47 -2.97 -23.83 3.68
C LYS A 47 -2.40 -24.85 2.69
N GLU A 48 -2.82 -24.76 1.44
CA GLU A 48 -2.25 -25.55 0.34
C GLU A 48 -1.45 -24.62 -0.56
N THR A 49 -0.16 -24.90 -0.73
CA THR A 49 0.68 -24.13 -1.65
C THR A 49 0.43 -24.59 -3.09
N VAL A 50 -0.12 -23.71 -3.91
CA VAL A 50 -0.40 -23.97 -5.34
C VAL A 50 0.90 -23.91 -6.15
N TYR A 51 1.70 -22.88 -5.90
CA TYR A 51 3.07 -22.78 -6.40
C TYR A 51 3.89 -21.75 -5.61
N SER A 52 5.20 -21.99 -5.53
CA SER A 52 6.16 -21.08 -4.91
C SER A 52 6.84 -20.22 -5.95
N ILE A 53 7.13 -18.97 -5.60
CA ILE A 53 7.88 -18.03 -6.43
C ILE A 53 9.36 -18.12 -6.01
N PRO A 54 10.27 -18.50 -6.93
CA PRO A 54 11.66 -18.76 -6.57
C PRO A 54 12.48 -17.49 -6.31
N GLN A 55 12.03 -16.34 -6.80
CA GLN A 55 12.66 -15.04 -6.56
C GLN A 55 12.45 -14.55 -5.12
N GLN A 56 13.41 -13.80 -4.59
CA GLN A 56 13.31 -13.18 -3.27
C GLN A 56 12.55 -11.86 -3.35
N ILE A 57 11.24 -11.95 -3.51
CA ILE A 57 10.36 -10.77 -3.62
C ILE A 57 10.22 -10.12 -2.25
N ALA A 58 10.91 -9.00 -2.06
CA ALA A 58 10.89 -8.18 -0.84
C ALA A 58 9.62 -7.32 -0.76
N LYS A 59 9.23 -6.73 -1.89
CA LYS A 59 8.09 -5.80 -2.01
C LYS A 59 7.10 -6.35 -3.00
N MET A 60 5.81 -6.28 -2.67
CA MET A 60 4.76 -6.74 -3.57
C MET A 60 3.52 -5.86 -3.54
N SER A 61 2.75 -5.90 -4.62
CA SER A 61 1.41 -5.32 -4.69
C SER A 61 0.54 -6.16 -5.61
N ILE A 62 -0.72 -6.37 -5.21
CA ILE A 62 -1.70 -7.13 -5.98
C ILE A 62 -2.58 -6.15 -6.74
N SER A 63 -2.67 -6.33 -8.07
CA SER A 63 -3.55 -5.56 -8.95
C SER A 63 -5.00 -5.53 -8.45
N PRO A 64 -5.79 -4.48 -8.75
CA PRO A 64 -7.20 -4.41 -8.35
C PRO A 64 -8.06 -5.59 -8.82
N THR A 65 -7.68 -6.25 -9.91
CA THR A 65 -8.38 -7.44 -10.43
C THR A 65 -8.03 -8.72 -9.66
N GLY A 66 -6.90 -8.73 -8.96
CA GLY A 66 -6.28 -9.91 -8.37
C GLY A 66 -5.60 -10.83 -9.39
N ASN A 67 -5.50 -10.48 -10.66
CA ASN A 67 -4.91 -11.37 -11.66
C ASN A 67 -3.38 -11.28 -11.68
N VAL A 68 -2.84 -10.09 -11.38
CA VAL A 68 -1.41 -9.81 -11.45
C VAL A 68 -0.88 -9.39 -10.09
N ILE A 69 0.29 -9.91 -9.73
CA ILE A 69 1.09 -9.48 -8.58
C ILE A 69 2.38 -8.88 -9.11
N TYR A 70 2.65 -7.64 -8.72
CA TYR A 70 3.91 -6.98 -8.96
C TYR A 70 4.86 -7.24 -7.81
N GLY A 71 6.10 -7.62 -8.13
CA GLY A 71 7.15 -7.88 -7.16
C GLY A 71 8.40 -7.04 -7.43
N ALA A 72 9.11 -6.66 -6.37
CA ALA A 72 10.47 -6.12 -6.46
C ALA A 72 11.44 -6.92 -5.59
N GLU A 73 12.62 -7.18 -6.14
CA GLU A 73 13.73 -7.92 -5.54
C GLU A 73 15.01 -7.11 -5.67
N LEU A 74 15.91 -7.25 -4.69
CA LEU A 74 17.29 -6.80 -4.86
C LEU A 74 18.09 -7.91 -5.51
N ASP A 75 18.60 -7.65 -6.69
CA ASP A 75 19.34 -8.60 -7.52
C ASP A 75 20.75 -8.05 -7.81
N LYS A 76 21.62 -8.88 -8.39
CA LYS A 76 22.94 -8.48 -8.86
C LYS A 76 23.03 -8.62 -10.37
N LYS A 77 23.48 -7.54 -11.02
CA LYS A 77 23.77 -7.53 -12.45
C LYS A 77 25.15 -6.91 -12.68
N ASP A 78 26.04 -7.65 -13.33
CA ASP A 78 27.42 -7.22 -13.62
C ASP A 78 28.15 -6.70 -12.35
N ASP A 79 28.05 -7.46 -11.25
CA ASP A 79 28.58 -7.14 -9.92
C ASP A 79 28.04 -5.86 -9.25
N LYS A 80 26.98 -5.25 -9.81
CA LYS A 80 26.27 -4.10 -9.25
C LYS A 80 24.92 -4.49 -8.68
N ASN A 81 24.50 -3.82 -7.61
CA ASN A 81 23.17 -4.04 -7.07
C ASN A 81 22.13 -3.37 -7.97
N VAL A 82 21.06 -4.10 -8.27
CA VAL A 82 19.93 -3.61 -9.07
C VAL A 82 18.62 -3.97 -8.40
N ILE A 83 17.60 -3.13 -8.56
CA ILE A 83 16.24 -3.48 -8.20
C ILE A 83 15.59 -4.12 -9.43
N ALA A 84 15.21 -5.39 -9.31
CA ALA A 84 14.54 -6.15 -10.34
C ALA A 84 13.03 -6.18 -10.10
N PHE A 85 12.26 -5.90 -11.15
CA PHE A 85 10.80 -5.91 -11.09
C PHE A 85 10.24 -7.12 -11.81
N TYR A 86 9.20 -7.71 -11.24
CA TYR A 86 8.56 -8.92 -11.74
C TYR A 86 7.05 -8.75 -11.87
N ARG A 87 6.50 -9.37 -12.91
CA ARG A 87 5.07 -9.61 -13.11
C ARG A 87 4.80 -11.08 -12.84
N ILE A 88 3.93 -11.36 -11.88
CA ILE A 88 3.55 -12.72 -11.46
C ILE A 88 2.05 -12.88 -11.74
N GLU A 89 1.69 -13.92 -12.49
CA GLU A 89 0.30 -14.24 -12.81
C GLU A 89 -0.33 -15.04 -11.67
N ALA A 90 -1.33 -14.50 -10.97
CA ALA A 90 -1.91 -15.19 -9.82
C ALA A 90 -2.53 -16.56 -10.16
N ASN A 91 -3.14 -16.67 -11.35
CA ASN A 91 -3.87 -17.87 -11.79
C ASN A 91 -3.03 -18.83 -12.66
N GLU A 92 -1.83 -18.41 -13.06
CA GLU A 92 -0.94 -19.19 -13.93
C GLU A 92 0.41 -19.36 -13.25
N LYS A 93 1.17 -20.41 -13.57
CA LYS A 93 2.55 -20.55 -13.06
C LYS A 93 3.52 -19.66 -13.87
N GLY A 94 3.15 -18.39 -14.06
CA GLY A 94 3.83 -17.43 -14.92
C GLY A 94 4.53 -16.35 -14.10
N ILE A 95 5.86 -16.27 -14.25
CA ILE A 95 6.69 -15.25 -13.59
C ILE A 95 7.61 -14.65 -14.65
N ASN A 96 7.48 -13.34 -14.87
CA ASN A 96 8.24 -12.63 -15.89
C ASN A 96 9.01 -11.47 -15.24
N LYS A 97 10.33 -11.44 -15.45
CA LYS A 97 11.14 -10.26 -15.13
C LYS A 97 10.80 -9.17 -16.13
N ILE A 98 10.39 -8.01 -15.62
CA ILE A 98 9.96 -6.87 -16.44
C ILE A 98 11.20 -6.08 -16.87
N ALA A 99 11.87 -5.47 -15.89
CA ALA A 99 13.00 -4.58 -16.08
C ALA A 99 13.79 -4.44 -14.77
N VAL A 100 14.91 -3.72 -14.82
CA VAL A 100 15.76 -3.45 -13.66
C VAL A 100 16.14 -1.96 -13.63
N ILE A 101 16.34 -1.40 -12.43
CA ILE A 101 17.02 -0.12 -12.23
C ILE A 101 18.30 -0.30 -11.42
N PRO A 102 19.37 0.47 -11.69
CA PRO A 102 20.56 0.47 -10.85
C PRO A 102 20.18 0.86 -9.41
N ALA A 103 20.48 0.02 -8.43
CA ALA A 103 20.24 0.37 -7.02
C ALA A 103 21.33 1.31 -6.50
N ASP A 104 22.57 1.12 -6.98
CA ASP A 104 23.76 1.86 -6.54
C ASP A 104 23.66 3.38 -6.71
N GLU A 105 22.82 3.86 -7.64
CA GLU A 105 22.58 5.29 -7.87
C GLU A 105 21.69 5.93 -6.81
N TYR A 106 20.89 5.12 -6.10
CA TYR A 106 19.97 5.57 -5.05
C TYR A 106 20.50 5.25 -3.65
N LEU A 107 21.53 4.39 -3.58
CA LEU A 107 22.24 3.92 -2.39
C LEU A 107 23.16 4.99 -1.75
N ASN A 108 22.63 6.13 -1.31
CA ASN A 108 23.41 7.00 -0.42
C ASN A 108 23.46 6.38 0.99
N ASN A 109 24.58 5.75 1.34
CA ASN A 109 24.85 5.03 2.61
C ASN A 109 23.85 3.91 3.00
N TRP A 110 22.99 3.50 2.07
CA TRP A 110 21.68 2.92 2.39
C TRP A 110 21.61 1.38 2.40
N MET A 111 22.72 0.67 2.14
CA MET A 111 22.78 -0.78 2.29
C MET A 111 24.18 -1.20 2.73
N GLU A 112 24.45 -1.21 4.03
CA GLU A 112 25.58 -2.01 4.53
C GLU A 112 25.32 -3.52 4.34
N THR A 113 24.07 -3.93 4.09
CA THR A 113 23.64 -5.34 4.14
C THR A 113 23.22 -5.98 2.81
N ASN A 114 23.21 -5.26 1.68
CA ASN A 114 22.74 -5.76 0.37
C ASN A 114 21.33 -6.41 0.42
N SER A 115 20.34 -5.76 1.05
CA SER A 115 18.99 -6.29 1.15
C SER A 115 17.92 -5.19 1.04
N LEU A 116 16.89 -5.42 0.20
CA LEU A 116 15.64 -4.63 0.27
C LEU A 116 14.83 -4.92 1.54
N ASN A 117 15.27 -5.92 2.32
CA ASN A 117 14.73 -6.29 3.62
C ASN A 117 15.59 -5.74 4.78
N ASP A 118 16.41 -4.72 4.55
CA ASP A 118 17.07 -3.99 5.63
C ASP A 118 16.13 -2.91 6.20
N THR A 119 16.33 -2.52 7.46
CA THR A 119 15.50 -1.60 8.26
C THR A 119 15.07 -0.33 7.52
N GLU A 120 15.95 0.24 6.70
CA GLU A 120 15.66 1.47 5.94
C GLU A 120 15.17 1.20 4.50
N ALA A 121 15.62 0.12 3.85
CA ALA A 121 15.11 -0.30 2.53
C ALA A 121 13.70 -0.92 2.63
N HIS A 122 13.34 -1.40 3.82
CA HIS A 122 11.99 -1.80 4.23
C HIS A 122 10.95 -0.69 4.05
N LEU A 123 11.37 0.55 3.81
CA LEU A 123 10.46 1.69 3.62
C LEU A 123 10.08 1.93 2.16
N SER A 124 10.74 1.27 1.19
CA SER A 124 10.34 1.36 -0.22
C SER A 124 9.07 0.55 -0.47
N GLU A 125 8.22 1.02 -1.38
CA GLU A 125 6.88 0.47 -1.59
C GLU A 125 6.56 0.35 -3.08
N ILE A 126 5.88 -0.73 -3.46
CA ILE A 126 5.33 -0.93 -4.80
C ILE A 126 3.80 -0.91 -4.71
N TYR A 127 3.16 -0.27 -5.69
CA TYR A 127 1.72 -0.13 -5.78
C TYR A 127 1.28 -0.48 -7.20
N SER A 128 0.44 -1.49 -7.34
CA SER A 128 -0.21 -1.78 -8.62
C SER A 128 -1.30 -0.74 -8.91
N LEU A 129 -1.36 -0.30 -10.17
CA LEU A 129 -2.40 0.61 -10.65
C LEU A 129 -3.49 -0.14 -11.42
N ASP A 130 -3.08 -1.14 -12.19
CA ASP A 130 -3.92 -2.11 -12.90
C ASP A 130 -3.11 -3.39 -13.18
N ASP A 131 -3.53 -4.19 -14.16
CA ASP A 131 -2.87 -5.45 -14.55
C ASP A 131 -1.62 -5.24 -15.44
N GLN A 132 -1.39 -4.00 -15.93
CA GLN A 132 -0.25 -3.62 -16.78
C GLN A 132 0.76 -2.72 -16.05
N TYR A 133 0.30 -1.83 -15.18
CA TYR A 133 1.10 -0.76 -14.58
C TYR A 133 1.24 -0.89 -13.07
N ALA A 134 2.43 -0.59 -12.57
CA ALA A 134 2.71 -0.40 -11.16
C ALA A 134 3.61 0.83 -10.93
N ILE A 135 3.53 1.43 -9.75
CA ILE A 135 4.43 2.50 -9.32
C ILE A 135 5.32 1.98 -8.19
N PHE A 136 6.60 2.27 -8.26
CA PHE A 136 7.57 1.97 -7.21
C PHE A 136 8.12 3.27 -6.62
N PHE A 137 8.07 3.35 -5.29
CA PHE A 137 8.60 4.46 -4.52
C PHE A 137 9.89 4.03 -3.83
N ILE A 138 10.96 4.76 -4.09
CA ILE A 138 12.24 4.60 -3.41
C ILE A 138 12.24 5.54 -2.21
N SER A 139 12.42 5.01 -1.00
CA SER A 139 12.53 5.81 0.23
C SER A 139 13.74 6.77 0.23
N ASN A 140 13.82 7.66 1.22
CA ASN A 140 15.07 8.37 1.56
C ASN A 140 15.83 7.57 2.63
N SER A 141 17.16 7.63 2.61
CA SER A 141 18.01 7.20 3.72
C SER A 141 17.83 8.14 4.92
N GLY A 142 17.78 7.60 6.14
CA GLY A 142 17.67 8.41 7.36
C GLY A 142 16.41 9.29 7.40
N VAL A 143 15.24 8.64 7.42
CA VAL A 143 13.94 9.33 7.50
C VAL A 143 13.92 10.26 8.71
N GLU A 144 13.94 11.55 8.42
CA GLU A 144 13.76 12.61 9.40
C GLU A 144 12.38 13.21 9.20
N TYR A 145 11.75 13.53 10.32
CA TYR A 145 10.57 14.36 10.33
C TYR A 145 10.80 15.59 9.42
N GLY A 146 9.84 15.91 8.56
CA GLY A 146 9.80 17.19 7.84
C GLY A 146 10.61 17.19 6.55
N LYS A 147 11.14 16.04 6.15
CA LYS A 147 11.66 15.79 4.82
C LYS A 147 10.71 14.83 4.08
N PRO A 148 10.64 14.90 2.74
CA PRO A 148 9.91 13.89 1.97
C PRO A 148 10.37 12.49 2.37
N TYR A 149 9.44 11.55 2.44
CA TYR A 149 9.75 10.18 2.83
C TYR A 149 10.43 9.41 1.70
N TYR A 150 10.05 9.72 0.45
CA TYR A 150 10.59 9.12 -0.75
C TYR A 150 11.57 10.05 -1.46
N SER A 151 12.56 9.46 -2.15
CA SER A 151 13.54 10.15 -3.01
C SER A 151 13.07 10.18 -4.45
N ASP A 152 12.61 9.05 -4.97
CA ASP A 152 12.30 8.84 -6.38
C ASP A 152 11.07 7.95 -6.57
N ILE A 153 10.44 8.11 -7.73
CA ILE A 153 9.21 7.41 -8.11
C ILE A 153 9.38 6.87 -9.53
N PHE A 154 9.04 5.61 -9.73
CA PHE A 154 9.15 4.93 -11.02
C PHE A 154 7.82 4.30 -11.42
N LEU A 155 7.41 4.54 -12.65
CA LEU A 155 6.33 3.81 -13.30
C LEU A 155 6.93 2.58 -14.00
N ILE A 156 6.34 1.42 -13.75
CA ILE A 156 6.71 0.14 -14.34
C ILE A 156 5.61 -0.23 -15.35
N ASP A 157 5.97 -0.33 -16.63
CA ASP A 157 5.11 -0.88 -17.68
C ASP A 157 5.50 -2.33 -17.94
N SER A 158 4.65 -3.26 -17.51
CA SER A 158 4.95 -4.69 -17.59
C SER A 158 4.77 -5.31 -18.97
N ILE A 159 4.05 -4.65 -19.87
CA ILE A 159 3.82 -5.13 -21.23
C ILE A 159 4.92 -4.62 -22.16
N GLU A 160 5.34 -3.36 -21.99
CA GLU A 160 6.45 -2.77 -22.74
C GLU A 160 7.83 -3.10 -22.13
N SER A 161 7.87 -3.75 -20.97
CA SER A 161 9.09 -4.03 -20.20
C SER A 161 9.95 -2.78 -19.98
N CYS A 162 9.29 -1.66 -19.68
CA CYS A 162 9.92 -0.34 -19.59
C CYS A 162 9.68 0.30 -18.22
N ILE A 163 10.62 1.15 -17.81
CA ILE A 163 10.54 1.91 -16.56
C ILE A 163 10.67 3.39 -16.90
N TYR A 164 9.77 4.20 -16.34
CA TYR A 164 9.73 5.64 -16.55
C TYR A 164 9.89 6.34 -15.21
N LYS A 165 10.73 7.37 -15.16
CA LYS A 165 10.82 8.23 -13.99
C LYS A 165 9.55 9.10 -13.91
N VAL A 166 8.93 9.12 -12.74
CA VAL A 166 7.70 9.88 -12.49
C VAL A 166 8.07 11.21 -11.86
N SER A 167 7.46 12.31 -12.32
CA SER A 167 7.61 13.60 -11.63
C SER A 167 6.95 13.54 -10.26
N SER A 168 7.52 14.21 -9.28
CA SER A 168 6.98 14.21 -7.93
C SER A 168 5.94 15.31 -7.67
N ASP A 169 5.89 16.34 -8.53
CA ASP A 169 5.02 17.51 -8.36
C ASP A 169 3.59 17.19 -8.83
N ILE A 170 2.63 17.38 -7.93
CA ILE A 170 1.19 17.18 -8.16
C ILE A 170 0.40 18.50 -8.13
N GLY A 171 1.11 19.62 -8.19
CA GLY A 171 0.56 20.94 -7.96
C GLY A 171 0.18 21.15 -6.49
N HIS A 172 -0.57 22.21 -6.24
CA HIS A 172 -1.13 22.52 -4.90
C HIS A 172 -0.08 22.61 -3.78
N ASP A 173 1.14 23.02 -4.12
CA ASP A 173 2.30 23.08 -3.23
C ASP A 173 2.60 21.74 -2.52
N ASP A 174 2.31 20.62 -3.18
CA ASP A 174 2.49 19.28 -2.64
C ASP A 174 3.21 18.31 -3.59
N SER A 175 3.63 17.16 -3.05
CA SER A 175 4.45 16.18 -3.75
C SER A 175 4.11 14.74 -3.39
N LEU A 176 4.10 13.86 -4.40
CA LEU A 176 3.99 12.40 -4.21
C LEU A 176 5.15 11.80 -3.41
N LEU A 177 6.27 12.51 -3.25
CA LEU A 177 7.35 12.02 -2.38
C LEU A 177 6.97 11.99 -0.90
N ARG A 178 5.82 12.59 -0.55
CA ARG A 178 5.22 12.58 0.79
C ARG A 178 4.05 11.61 0.90
N LEU A 179 3.97 10.63 0.00
CA LEU A 179 2.90 9.65 -0.03
C LEU A 179 2.80 8.93 1.33
N ASP A 180 1.58 8.86 1.84
CA ASP A 180 1.20 8.08 3.00
C ASP A 180 0.49 6.79 2.59
N SER A 181 -0.44 6.89 1.64
CA SER A 181 -1.15 5.74 1.11
C SER A 181 -1.55 5.93 -0.35
N LEU A 182 -1.52 4.83 -1.10
CA LEU A 182 -2.00 4.74 -2.47
C LEU A 182 -2.81 3.45 -2.64
N LYS A 183 -3.93 3.52 -3.35
CA LYS A 183 -4.70 2.33 -3.72
C LYS A 183 -5.44 2.57 -5.03
N ALA A 184 -5.35 1.59 -5.91
CA ALA A 184 -6.10 1.58 -7.15
C ALA A 184 -7.48 0.95 -6.96
N PHE A 185 -8.44 1.41 -7.76
CA PHE A 185 -9.83 0.95 -7.74
C PHE A 185 -10.44 1.11 -9.14
N TYR A 186 -11.55 0.39 -9.37
CA TYR A 186 -12.29 0.47 -10.62
C TYR A 186 -13.64 1.15 -10.39
N ALA A 187 -13.89 2.22 -11.15
CA ALA A 187 -15.12 3.00 -11.09
C ALA A 187 -15.47 3.48 -12.51
N ASP A 188 -16.76 3.64 -12.82
CA ASP A 188 -17.21 4.22 -14.11
C ASP A 188 -16.53 3.63 -15.37
N HIS A 189 -16.26 2.31 -15.36
CA HIS A 189 -15.56 1.59 -16.43
C HIS A 189 -14.09 1.96 -16.66
N HIS A 190 -13.45 2.61 -15.70
CA HIS A 190 -12.04 3.01 -15.77
C HIS A 190 -11.30 2.64 -14.47
N TYR A 191 -9.99 2.43 -14.59
CA TYR A 191 -9.12 2.34 -13.43
C TYR A 191 -8.75 3.74 -12.95
N TYR A 192 -8.82 3.91 -11.63
CA TYR A 192 -8.37 5.08 -10.92
C TYR A 192 -7.43 4.65 -9.81
N PHE A 193 -6.66 5.58 -9.29
CA PHE A 193 -6.06 5.43 -7.99
C PHE A 193 -6.19 6.72 -7.21
N TYR A 194 -6.29 6.59 -5.89
CA TYR A 194 -6.12 7.73 -5.00
C TYR A 194 -4.70 7.76 -4.47
N SER A 195 -4.22 8.95 -4.14
CA SER A 195 -3.03 9.17 -3.35
C SER A 195 -3.38 10.07 -2.18
N LYS A 196 -2.99 9.67 -0.96
CA LYS A 196 -2.96 10.55 0.20
C LYS A 196 -1.52 10.91 0.53
N THR A 197 -1.21 12.19 0.59
CA THR A 197 0.09 12.73 1.01
C THR A 197 0.01 13.25 2.45
N GLY A 198 1.18 13.38 3.09
CA GLY A 198 1.32 13.83 4.47
C GLY A 198 1.25 12.65 5.44
N ARG A 199 2.42 12.08 5.77
CA ARG A 199 2.56 10.97 6.72
C ARG A 199 2.54 11.48 8.16
N ILE A 200 1.36 11.91 8.60
CA ILE A 200 1.16 12.46 9.94
C ILE A 200 -0.12 11.86 10.54
N TYR A 201 -0.02 11.41 11.79
CA TYR A 201 -1.17 10.92 12.52
C TYR A 201 -1.99 12.06 13.13
N PRO A 202 -3.31 11.87 13.33
CA PRO A 202 -4.18 12.90 13.93
C PRO A 202 -3.67 13.45 15.27
N TYR A 203 -3.11 12.61 16.14
CA TYR A 203 -2.59 13.04 17.45
C TYR A 203 -1.33 13.90 17.33
N GLU A 204 -0.47 13.63 16.34
CA GLU A 204 0.73 14.45 16.06
C GLU A 204 0.31 15.83 15.58
N LYS A 205 -0.69 15.86 14.69
CA LYS A 205 -1.25 17.12 14.18
C LYS A 205 -1.94 17.95 15.27
N GLN A 206 -2.63 17.30 16.21
CA GLN A 206 -3.21 17.96 17.38
C GLN A 206 -2.14 18.54 18.31
N SER A 207 -1.07 17.78 18.60
CA SER A 207 0.07 18.29 19.39
C SER A 207 0.72 19.48 18.67
N MET A 208 0.93 19.38 17.36
CA MET A 208 1.46 20.48 16.54
C MET A 208 0.59 21.73 16.62
N TRP A 209 -0.73 21.63 16.46
CA TRP A 209 -1.64 22.77 16.58
C TRP A 209 -1.55 23.45 17.96
N ARG A 210 -1.39 22.66 19.04
CA ARG A 210 -1.30 23.18 20.42
C ARG A 210 0.06 23.82 20.72
N GLU A 211 1.14 23.28 20.18
CA GLU A 211 2.51 23.60 20.59
C GLU A 211 3.28 24.48 19.59
N THR A 212 2.88 24.48 18.31
CA THR A 212 3.62 25.13 17.23
C THR A 212 3.00 26.49 16.89
N LYS A 213 3.84 27.51 16.71
CA LYS A 213 3.38 28.78 16.11
C LYS A 213 3.05 28.54 14.64
N ALA A 214 1.88 28.99 14.18
CA ALA A 214 1.47 28.92 12.77
C ALA A 214 2.49 29.52 11.77
N SER A 215 3.43 30.35 12.26
CA SER A 215 4.54 30.93 11.49
C SER A 215 5.71 29.99 11.21
N ASN A 216 5.74 28.77 11.77
CA ASN A 216 6.78 27.78 11.50
C ASN A 216 6.18 26.37 11.44
N PRO A 217 5.25 26.11 10.49
CA PRO A 217 4.63 24.80 10.36
C PRO A 217 5.66 23.76 9.90
N TYR A 218 5.48 22.53 10.35
CA TYR A 218 6.29 21.42 9.90
C TYR A 218 5.98 21.07 8.45
N TYR A 219 6.94 20.56 7.66
CA TYR A 219 6.70 20.26 6.24
C TYR A 219 5.51 19.30 6.04
N ASP A 220 5.30 18.33 6.96
CA ASP A 220 4.20 17.37 6.87
C ASP A 220 2.81 17.86 7.31
N HIS A 221 2.67 19.14 7.65
CA HIS A 221 1.38 19.72 8.05
C HIS A 221 0.30 19.66 6.97
N LEU A 222 0.72 19.66 5.69
CA LEU A 222 -0.16 19.62 4.54
C LEU A 222 -0.54 18.16 4.24
N GLU A 223 -1.82 17.84 4.23
CA GLU A 223 -2.30 16.54 3.77
C GLU A 223 -3.20 16.75 2.56
N THR A 224 -2.98 15.99 1.49
CA THR A 224 -3.75 16.11 0.25
C THR A 224 -4.29 14.75 -0.17
N ILE A 225 -5.56 14.70 -0.56
CA ILE A 225 -6.15 13.55 -1.27
C ILE A 225 -6.35 13.95 -2.72
N MET A 226 -5.72 13.19 -3.62
CA MET A 226 -5.92 13.31 -5.06
C MET A 226 -6.43 12.00 -5.65
N ILE A 227 -7.17 12.10 -6.74
CA ILE A 227 -7.57 10.98 -7.59
C ILE A 227 -6.99 11.17 -8.98
N PHE A 228 -6.42 10.11 -9.52
CA PHE A 228 -5.92 10.06 -10.87
C PHE A 228 -6.70 9.02 -11.66
N ASN A 229 -7.12 9.36 -12.88
CA ASN A 229 -7.44 8.34 -13.87
C ASN A 229 -6.12 7.66 -14.25
N THR A 230 -6.05 6.33 -14.13
CA THR A 230 -4.79 5.59 -14.32
C THR A 230 -4.22 5.87 -15.71
N ARG A 231 -5.04 5.77 -16.76
CA ARG A 231 -4.58 5.96 -18.15
C ARG A 231 -4.04 7.37 -18.39
N ASP A 232 -4.78 8.40 -17.97
CA ASP A 232 -4.34 9.80 -18.12
C ASP A 232 -3.04 10.06 -17.35
N PHE A 233 -2.86 9.44 -16.19
CA PHE A 233 -1.62 9.52 -15.43
C PHE A 233 -0.45 8.87 -16.17
N ILE A 234 -0.63 7.67 -16.75
CA ILE A 234 0.40 7.00 -17.55
C ILE A 234 0.82 7.87 -18.74
N GLU A 235 -0.14 8.43 -19.48
CA GLU A 235 0.13 9.30 -20.61
C GLU A 235 0.95 10.53 -20.19
N GLN A 236 0.61 11.15 -19.06
CA GLN A 236 1.37 12.28 -18.50
C GLN A 236 2.81 11.90 -18.10
N VAL A 237 3.02 10.71 -17.53
CA VAL A 237 4.36 10.22 -17.18
C VAL A 237 5.18 9.94 -18.44
N LYS A 238 4.62 9.26 -19.42
CA LYS A 238 5.31 8.94 -20.69
C LYS A 238 5.63 10.21 -21.49
N ASP A 239 4.81 11.24 -21.39
CA ASP A 239 5.05 12.58 -21.95
C ASP A 239 6.05 13.43 -21.15
N ASN A 240 6.61 12.90 -20.06
CA ASN A 240 7.54 13.59 -19.17
C ASN A 240 6.99 14.93 -18.66
N LYS A 241 5.70 14.95 -18.26
CA LYS A 241 5.08 16.13 -17.67
C LYS A 241 5.77 16.48 -16.35
N LYS A 242 6.10 17.76 -16.19
CA LYS A 242 6.72 18.26 -14.94
C LYS A 242 5.75 18.28 -13.77
N ILE A 243 4.47 18.54 -14.02
CA ILE A 243 3.42 18.58 -13.00
C ILE A 243 2.37 17.57 -13.42
N LEU A 244 2.05 16.65 -12.52
CA LEU A 244 1.06 15.61 -12.72
C LEU A 244 -0.32 16.15 -12.36
N ASN A 245 -1.24 16.12 -13.33
CA ASN A 245 -2.60 16.57 -13.13
C ASN A 245 -3.48 15.39 -12.71
N GLY A 246 -4.01 15.50 -11.50
CA GLY A 246 -5.10 14.69 -11.00
C GLY A 246 -6.21 15.58 -10.46
N LYS A 247 -7.28 14.97 -9.99
CA LYS A 247 -8.39 15.66 -9.36
C LYS A 247 -8.13 15.81 -7.87
N LEU A 248 -8.04 17.05 -7.41
CA LEU A 248 -7.99 17.38 -5.99
C LEU A 248 -9.34 17.07 -5.33
N VAL A 249 -9.35 16.21 -4.32
CA VAL A 249 -10.54 15.86 -3.53
C VAL A 249 -10.57 16.67 -2.24
N GLU A 250 -9.43 16.74 -1.57
CA GLU A 250 -9.27 17.46 -0.31
C GLU A 250 -7.83 17.91 -0.12
N GLN A 251 -7.66 19.07 0.49
CA GLN A 251 -6.37 19.52 1.00
C GLN A 251 -6.59 20.19 2.35
N VAL A 252 -5.85 19.76 3.35
CA VAL A 252 -5.91 20.32 4.71
C VAL A 252 -4.54 20.73 5.20
N ASN A 253 -4.52 21.74 6.06
CA ASN A 253 -3.30 22.22 6.70
C ASN A 253 -3.30 21.83 8.19
N TYR A 254 -2.42 22.45 8.98
CA TYR A 254 -2.19 22.17 10.40
C TYR A 254 -3.42 22.23 11.32
N ASN A 255 -4.53 22.87 10.93
CA ASN A 255 -5.74 22.97 11.76
C ASN A 255 -6.77 21.85 11.53
N GLN A 256 -6.53 20.97 10.57
CA GLN A 256 -7.46 19.93 10.15
C GLN A 256 -6.71 18.64 9.90
N THR A 257 -7.35 17.48 10.03
CA THR A 257 -6.72 16.18 9.80
C THR A 257 -7.57 15.29 8.91
N LEU A 258 -6.92 14.46 8.10
CA LEU A 258 -7.56 13.42 7.31
C LEU A 258 -7.29 12.07 7.96
N SER A 259 -8.33 11.28 8.18
CA SER A 259 -8.19 9.94 8.72
C SER A 259 -9.24 8.99 8.16
N GLU A 260 -9.03 7.69 8.40
CA GLU A 260 -10.02 6.64 8.10
C GLU A 260 -10.49 6.68 6.64
N ILE A 261 -9.57 6.62 5.68
CA ILE A 261 -9.90 6.68 4.26
C ILE A 261 -10.36 5.30 3.79
N ASP A 262 -11.51 5.24 3.14
CA ASP A 262 -12.05 4.05 2.51
C ASP A 262 -12.41 4.32 1.05
N ILE A 263 -12.31 3.28 0.23
CA ILE A 263 -12.49 3.36 -1.22
C ILE A 263 -13.47 2.30 -1.65
N THR A 264 -14.49 2.75 -2.37
CA THR A 264 -15.50 1.91 -2.98
C THR A 264 -15.53 2.15 -4.49
N ALA A 265 -16.31 1.35 -5.21
CA ALA A 265 -16.55 1.58 -6.63
C ALA A 265 -17.24 2.94 -6.91
N GLU A 266 -17.87 3.55 -5.91
CA GLU A 266 -18.55 4.86 -6.05
C GLU A 266 -17.58 6.04 -5.85
N GLY A 267 -16.50 5.85 -5.10
CA GLY A 267 -15.50 6.87 -4.84
C GLY A 267 -14.79 6.70 -3.49
N ILE A 268 -14.56 7.81 -2.80
CA ILE A 268 -13.75 7.85 -1.57
C ILE A 268 -14.60 8.35 -0.41
N SER A 269 -14.52 7.66 0.72
CA SER A 269 -15.03 8.15 2.01
C SER A 269 -13.86 8.41 2.95
N TYR A 270 -13.95 9.45 3.78
CA TYR A 270 -12.91 9.76 4.78
C TYR A 270 -13.46 10.61 5.91
N LEU A 271 -12.76 10.61 7.04
CA LEU A 271 -13.03 11.51 8.15
C LEU A 271 -12.17 12.76 8.04
N LEU A 272 -12.83 13.92 8.11
CA LEU A 272 -12.22 15.24 8.23
C LEU A 272 -12.37 15.73 9.66
N GLY A 273 -11.28 15.84 10.40
CA GLY A 273 -11.25 16.45 11.73
C GLY A 273 -10.92 17.94 11.67
N ASP A 274 -11.70 18.76 12.36
CA ASP A 274 -11.44 20.18 12.62
C ASP A 274 -10.92 20.32 14.06
N ILE A 275 -9.61 20.52 14.17
CA ILE A 275 -8.90 20.49 15.46
C ILE A 275 -9.30 21.69 16.36
N PRO A 276 -9.35 22.95 15.87
CA PRO A 276 -9.77 24.09 16.68
C PRO A 276 -11.15 23.95 17.32
N ASN A 277 -12.11 23.36 16.61
CA ASN A 277 -13.50 23.28 17.04
C ASN A 277 -13.86 21.92 17.68
N ASP A 278 -12.92 20.97 17.72
CA ASP A 278 -13.15 19.59 18.16
C ASP A 278 -14.33 18.93 17.43
N LEU A 279 -14.41 19.16 16.11
CA LEU A 279 -15.46 18.62 15.25
C LEU A 279 -14.90 17.58 14.29
N GLN A 280 -15.76 16.65 13.87
CA GLN A 280 -15.44 15.67 12.85
C GLN A 280 -16.58 15.55 11.85
N TYR A 281 -16.22 15.34 10.59
CA TYR A 281 -17.15 15.18 9.49
C TYR A 281 -16.81 13.91 8.72
N LEU A 282 -17.84 13.14 8.35
CA LEU A 282 -17.69 12.12 7.32
C LEU A 282 -17.88 12.78 5.97
N ILE A 283 -16.88 12.66 5.11
CA ILE A 283 -16.94 13.13 3.74
C ILE A 283 -17.12 11.92 2.82
N LYS A 284 -18.07 12.00 1.88
CA LYS A 284 -18.23 11.04 0.79
C LYS A 284 -18.08 11.77 -0.53
N TYR A 285 -17.06 11.39 -1.28
CA TYR A 285 -16.75 11.96 -2.58
C TYR A 285 -17.06 10.92 -3.67
N LYS A 286 -17.87 11.28 -4.67
CA LYS A 286 -18.25 10.41 -5.78
C LYS A 286 -17.37 10.70 -7.01
N THR A 287 -16.73 9.66 -7.54
CA THR A 287 -15.81 9.81 -8.68
C THR A 287 -16.54 10.22 -9.97
N SER A 288 -17.74 9.68 -10.19
CA SER A 288 -18.51 9.82 -11.43
C SER A 288 -18.91 11.24 -11.78
N ASN A 289 -19.26 12.05 -10.78
CA ASN A 289 -19.74 13.42 -10.96
C ASN A 289 -18.94 14.46 -10.16
N GLY A 290 -18.02 14.03 -9.30
CA GLY A 290 -17.26 14.92 -8.41
C GLY A 290 -18.06 15.51 -7.27
N GLU A 291 -19.25 14.98 -6.98
CA GLU A 291 -20.07 15.40 -5.87
C GLU A 291 -19.40 15.04 -4.54
N LYS A 292 -19.50 15.95 -3.58
CA LYS A 292 -18.89 15.81 -2.25
C LYS A 292 -19.95 16.08 -1.19
N ASP A 293 -20.37 15.02 -0.52
CA ASP A 293 -21.32 15.06 0.58
C ASP A 293 -20.57 15.22 1.90
N LYS A 294 -20.95 16.22 2.70
CA LYS A 294 -20.40 16.46 4.03
C LYS A 294 -21.44 16.10 5.09
N ILE A 295 -21.18 15.05 5.84
CA ILE A 295 -22.08 14.46 6.83
C ILE A 295 -21.54 14.78 8.23
N PHE A 296 -22.39 15.36 9.08
CA PHE A 296 -22.08 15.72 10.47
C PHE A 296 -22.84 14.85 11.50
N ASP A 297 -23.62 13.89 11.02
CA ASP A 297 -24.43 13.00 11.85
C ASP A 297 -23.54 12.01 12.63
N GLU A 298 -23.63 12.02 13.96
CA GLU A 298 -22.83 11.16 14.84
C GLU A 298 -23.08 9.67 14.59
N THR A 299 -24.33 9.29 14.29
CA THR A 299 -24.67 7.89 14.00
C THR A 299 -23.93 7.41 12.75
N SER A 300 -24.02 8.16 11.65
CA SER A 300 -23.33 7.86 10.39
C SER A 300 -21.80 7.82 10.55
N ILE A 301 -21.23 8.73 11.34
CA ILE A 301 -19.78 8.76 11.63
C ILE A 301 -19.37 7.53 12.44
N ASN A 302 -20.16 7.17 13.47
CA ASN A 302 -19.88 6.00 14.29
C ASN A 302 -20.03 4.70 13.51
N GLU A 303 -21.04 4.57 12.66
CA GLU A 303 -21.19 3.42 11.76
C GLU A 303 -19.97 3.30 10.84
N TYR A 304 -19.53 4.41 10.24
CA TYR A 304 -18.33 4.42 9.39
C TYR A 304 -17.05 4.02 10.13
N LYS A 305 -16.87 4.49 11.37
CA LYS A 305 -15.73 4.08 12.21
C LYS A 305 -15.76 2.60 12.57
N ASN A 306 -16.93 1.99 12.64
CA ASN A 306 -17.14 0.58 12.98
C ASN A 306 -17.29 -0.31 11.72
N ARG A 307 -16.85 0.14 10.55
CA ARG A 307 -16.94 -0.60 9.28
C ARG A 307 -16.09 -1.89 9.27
N ASP A 308 -15.06 -1.95 10.11
CA ASP A 308 -14.25 -3.13 10.36
C ASP A 308 -15.08 -4.33 10.85
N LYS A 309 -16.22 -4.09 11.53
CA LYS A 309 -17.16 -5.15 11.95
C LYS A 309 -17.78 -5.94 10.81
N HIS A 310 -17.71 -5.45 9.57
CA HIS A 310 -18.13 -6.24 8.41
C HIS A 310 -17.26 -7.50 8.20
N GLU A 311 -16.11 -7.57 8.86
CA GLU A 311 -15.22 -8.74 8.85
C GLU A 311 -15.40 -9.66 10.08
N ASP A 312 -16.36 -9.37 10.98
CA ASP A 312 -16.59 -10.17 12.20
C ASP A 312 -16.86 -11.66 11.89
N TRP A 313 -17.47 -11.95 10.74
CA TRP A 313 -17.72 -13.33 10.31
C TRP A 313 -16.41 -14.13 10.14
N LEU A 314 -15.28 -13.49 9.78
CA LEU A 314 -13.97 -14.15 9.70
C LEU A 314 -13.51 -14.61 11.09
N TYR A 315 -13.82 -13.83 12.12
CA TYR A 315 -13.43 -14.15 13.49
C TYR A 315 -14.07 -15.46 13.98
N ASP A 316 -15.30 -15.78 13.54
CA ASP A 316 -15.99 -17.04 13.87
C ASP A 316 -15.24 -18.28 13.36
N TYR A 317 -14.49 -18.15 12.26
CA TYR A 317 -13.63 -19.21 11.75
C TYR A 317 -12.27 -19.18 12.43
N ILE A 318 -11.62 -18.01 12.46
CA ILE A 318 -10.24 -17.84 12.96
C ILE A 318 -10.13 -18.21 14.45
N SER A 319 -11.13 -17.88 15.27
CA SER A 319 -11.14 -18.21 16.70
C SER A 319 -11.08 -19.72 16.97
N LYS A 320 -11.60 -20.55 16.07
CA LYS A 320 -11.59 -22.02 16.15
C LYS A 320 -10.22 -22.62 15.76
N LEU A 321 -9.38 -21.86 15.06
CA LEU A 321 -8.07 -22.31 14.56
C LEU A 321 -6.93 -22.21 15.59
N ARG A 322 -7.17 -21.75 16.83
CA ARG A 322 -6.14 -21.48 17.85
C ARG A 322 -5.53 -22.75 18.49
N ASN A 323 -4.98 -23.66 17.68
CA ASN A 323 -4.37 -24.92 18.12
C ASN A 323 -2.83 -24.91 18.03
N LYS A 324 -2.16 -25.57 18.99
CA LYS A 324 -0.70 -25.52 19.24
C LYS A 324 0.19 -26.29 18.23
N PHE A 325 -0.40 -27.00 17.26
CA PHE A 325 0.33 -27.88 16.32
C PHE A 325 0.38 -27.37 14.88
N ASN A 326 -0.14 -26.18 14.63
CA ASN A 326 -0.24 -25.58 13.29
C ASN A 326 0.73 -24.40 13.17
N ASP A 327 1.13 -24.08 11.94
CA ASP A 327 1.99 -22.94 11.65
C ASP A 327 1.25 -21.62 11.82
N ARG A 328 1.95 -20.60 12.32
CA ARG A 328 1.36 -19.30 12.61
C ARG A 328 1.46 -18.38 11.41
N PHE A 329 0.36 -17.70 11.09
CA PHE A 329 0.27 -16.71 10.02
C PHE A 329 -0.47 -15.45 10.50
N THR A 330 -0.27 -14.36 9.77
CA THR A 330 -1.08 -13.15 9.90
C THR A 330 -1.88 -12.92 8.62
N LEU A 331 -3.22 -13.00 8.70
CA LEU A 331 -4.11 -12.62 7.59
C LEU A 331 -4.27 -11.11 7.58
N GLU A 332 -3.89 -10.47 6.48
CA GLU A 332 -4.06 -9.05 6.22
C GLU A 332 -5.35 -8.86 5.41
N THR A 333 -6.30 -8.10 5.95
CA THR A 333 -7.54 -7.71 5.26
C THR A 333 -7.55 -6.20 5.05
N PRO A 334 -8.52 -5.64 4.28
CA PRO A 334 -8.63 -4.19 4.12
C PRO A 334 -8.75 -3.41 5.44
N TYR A 335 -9.27 -4.02 6.50
CA TYR A 335 -9.56 -3.33 7.76
C TYR A 335 -8.81 -3.90 8.98
N ASN A 336 -8.36 -5.16 8.93
CA ASN A 336 -7.85 -5.87 10.10
C ASN A 336 -6.62 -6.73 9.81
N HIS A 337 -5.94 -7.09 10.90
CA HIS A 337 -4.91 -8.13 10.89
C HIS A 337 -5.29 -9.22 11.88
N TYR A 338 -5.42 -10.45 11.40
CA TYR A 338 -5.77 -11.60 12.24
C TYR A 338 -4.60 -12.54 12.38
N ASN A 339 -4.25 -12.89 13.62
CA ASN A 339 -3.38 -14.02 13.89
C ASN A 339 -4.19 -15.32 13.78
N LEU A 340 -3.74 -16.24 12.93
CA LEU A 340 -4.37 -17.54 12.78
C LEU A 340 -3.32 -18.65 12.67
N PHE A 341 -3.77 -19.90 12.80
CA PHE A 341 -2.91 -21.06 12.65
C PHE A 341 -3.47 -22.00 11.58
N LEU A 342 -2.64 -22.36 10.60
CA LEU A 342 -3.01 -23.25 9.51
C LEU A 342 -2.07 -24.45 9.48
N ASN A 343 -2.60 -25.61 9.11
CA ASN A 343 -1.78 -26.76 8.75
C ASN A 343 -1.34 -26.62 7.28
N GLU A 344 -0.05 -26.74 7.03
CA GLU A 344 0.52 -26.65 5.70
C GLU A 344 0.64 -28.06 5.08
N ASP A 345 -0.11 -28.30 4.02
CA ASP A 345 0.03 -29.53 3.25
C ASP A 345 1.24 -29.37 2.31
N PHE A 346 2.32 -30.13 2.58
CA PHE A 346 3.46 -30.26 1.66
C PHE A 346 3.07 -31.20 0.52
N VAL A 347 2.85 -30.65 -0.68
CA VAL A 347 2.67 -31.43 -1.92
C VAL A 347 4.01 -31.79 -2.53
#